data_AF-A0A7V9BIH2-F1
#
_entry.id   AF-A0A7V9BIH2-F1
#
_cell.length_a   1.000
_cell.length_b   1.000
_cell.length_c   1.000
_cell.angle_alpha   90.00
_cell.angle_beta   90.00
_cell.angle_gamma   90.00
#
_symmetry.space_group_name_H-M   'P 1'
#
loop_
_entity.id
_entity.type
_entity.pdbx_description
1 polymer ?
#
loop_
_entity_poly.entity_id
_entity_poly.type
_entity_poly.pdbx_seq_one_letter_code
_entity_poly.pdbx_strand_id
1 'polypeptide(L)'
;MNFQDIQRHENDHVRFLVSALGAAARPKPTFQNLLQPNFRAFFQVSQDLENTGVGAYLGAAPAIFSPEVLAAAGSIALIEGRHAGWLNTLVNARLTENAYGEEQSFERALTPAEVRALAGPFIANLNGGPPVDYDPNPLNASPANDIAILNFALVLEYLEAEFYNLNVPEFAR
;
A
#
# COMPACT_ATOMS: atom_id res chain seq x y z
N MET A 1 11.38 -6.58 14.01
CA MET A 1 11.26 -6.36 12.57
C MET A 1 12.41 -5.47 12.13
N ASN A 2 12.85 -5.61 10.89
CA ASN A 2 13.82 -4.71 10.24
C ASN A 2 13.31 -4.35 8.84
N PHE A 3 14.03 -3.48 8.13
CA PHE A 3 13.62 -3.07 6.78
C PHE A 3 13.71 -4.19 5.74
N GLN A 4 14.59 -5.17 5.93
CA GLN A 4 14.67 -6.34 5.05
C GLN A 4 13.41 -7.23 5.16
N ASP A 5 12.78 -7.26 6.34
CA ASP A 5 11.50 -7.93 6.54
C ASP A 5 10.39 -7.25 5.75
N ILE A 6 10.26 -5.92 5.87
CA ILE A 6 9.27 -5.13 5.13
C ILE A 6 9.50 -5.31 3.62
N GLN A 7 10.74 -5.10 3.15
CA GLN A 7 11.10 -5.32 1.75
C GLN A 7 10.65 -6.68 1.22
N ARG A 8 10.87 -7.76 2.00
CA ARG A 8 10.42 -9.10 1.60
C ARG A 8 8.90 -9.16 1.54
N HIS A 9 8.20 -8.65 2.55
CA HIS A 9 6.74 -8.67 2.59
C HIS A 9 6.12 -7.91 1.41
N GLU A 10 6.62 -6.72 1.06
CA GLU A 10 6.10 -5.97 -0.09
C GLU A 10 6.30 -6.72 -1.41
N ASN A 11 7.47 -7.35 -1.58
CA ASN A 11 7.69 -8.21 -2.73
C ASN A 11 6.75 -9.43 -2.72
N ASP A 12 6.37 -9.95 -1.55
CA ASP A 12 5.46 -11.09 -1.39
C ASP A 12 4.00 -10.68 -1.66
N HIS A 13 3.57 -9.49 -1.20
CA HIS A 13 2.26 -8.90 -1.48
C HIS A 13 2.06 -8.70 -2.99
N VAL A 14 3.04 -8.13 -3.68
CA VAL A 14 3.03 -8.03 -5.15
C VAL A 14 2.82 -9.40 -5.80
N ARG A 15 3.60 -10.42 -5.41
CA ARG A 15 3.49 -11.77 -5.99
C ARG A 15 2.12 -12.38 -5.71
N PHE A 16 1.59 -12.18 -4.51
CA PHE A 16 0.27 -12.64 -4.12
C PHE A 16 -0.82 -11.99 -5.00
N LEU A 17 -0.83 -10.67 -5.13
CA LEU A 17 -1.83 -9.95 -5.91
C LEU A 17 -1.73 -10.26 -7.41
N VAL A 18 -0.53 -10.34 -7.98
CA VAL A 18 -0.32 -10.77 -9.37
C VAL A 18 -0.87 -12.18 -9.58
N SER A 19 -0.63 -13.10 -8.64
CA SER A 19 -1.18 -14.46 -8.71
C SER A 19 -2.71 -14.47 -8.60
N ALA A 20 -3.29 -13.67 -7.71
CA ALA A 20 -4.73 -13.60 -7.50
C ALA A 20 -5.47 -13.01 -8.72
N LEU A 21 -4.87 -11.99 -9.34
CA LEU A 21 -5.42 -11.31 -10.53
C LEU A 21 -5.21 -12.11 -11.83
N GLY A 22 -4.15 -12.92 -11.92
CA GLY A 22 -3.83 -13.72 -13.10
C GLY A 22 -3.74 -12.86 -14.36
N ALA A 23 -4.50 -13.19 -15.40
CA ALA A 23 -4.52 -12.43 -16.66
C ALA A 23 -5.10 -11.00 -16.51
N ALA A 24 -5.82 -10.72 -15.43
CA ALA A 24 -6.33 -9.39 -15.12
C ALA A 24 -5.33 -8.52 -14.34
N ALA A 25 -4.12 -9.04 -14.04
CA ALA A 25 -3.10 -8.27 -13.36
C ALA A 25 -2.58 -7.17 -14.28
N ARG A 26 -2.57 -5.93 -13.78
CA ARG A 26 -1.97 -4.81 -14.50
C ARG A 26 -0.45 -4.88 -14.53
N PRO A 27 0.20 -4.34 -15.58
CA PRO A 27 1.65 -4.22 -15.63
C PRO A 27 2.15 -3.28 -14.52
N LYS A 28 3.39 -3.51 -14.08
CA LYS A 28 4.07 -2.67 -13.10
C LYS A 28 4.17 -1.22 -13.62
N PRO A 29 3.76 -0.20 -12.84
CA PRO A 29 4.00 1.21 -13.16
C PRO A 29 5.48 1.54 -13.26
N THR A 30 5.78 2.71 -13.81
CA THR A 30 7.10 3.34 -13.65
C THR A 30 7.02 4.39 -12.56
N PHE A 31 8.06 4.47 -11.73
CA PHE A 31 8.11 5.33 -10.56
C PHE A 31 9.17 6.43 -10.68
N GLN A 32 9.02 7.45 -9.84
CA GLN A 32 9.92 8.60 -9.73
C GLN A 32 10.10 8.96 -8.25
N ASN A 33 11.19 9.67 -7.93
CA ASN A 33 11.44 10.21 -6.58
C ASN A 33 11.51 9.16 -5.47
N LEU A 34 11.81 7.89 -5.79
CA LEU A 34 11.83 6.80 -4.80
C LEU A 34 13.15 6.70 -4.02
N LEU A 35 14.29 6.92 -4.67
CA LEU A 35 15.58 6.84 -3.99
C LEU A 35 15.78 8.05 -3.07
N GLN A 36 15.96 7.80 -1.78
CA GLN A 36 16.03 8.84 -0.77
C GLN A 36 17.48 9.28 -0.52
N PRO A 37 17.70 10.56 -0.18
CA PRO A 37 19.05 11.11 -0.03
C PRO A 37 19.76 10.71 1.27
N ASN A 38 19.04 10.17 2.25
CA ASN A 38 19.59 9.72 3.53
C ASN A 38 18.57 8.87 4.29
N PHE A 39 19.04 8.21 5.36
CA PHE A 39 18.22 7.34 6.22
C PHE A 39 16.99 8.04 6.79
N ARG A 40 17.08 9.33 7.17
CA ARG A 40 15.93 10.06 7.72
C ARG A 40 14.81 10.23 6.69
N ALA A 41 15.16 10.61 5.46
CA ALA A 41 14.20 10.71 4.36
C ALA A 41 13.63 9.33 3.97
N PHE A 42 14.47 8.29 3.90
CA PHE A 42 14.03 6.90 3.72
C PHE A 42 13.01 6.48 4.77
N PHE A 43 13.32 6.69 6.04
CA PHE A 43 12.43 6.36 7.13
C PHE A 43 11.09 7.11 7.02
N GLN A 44 11.10 8.42 6.77
CA GLN A 44 9.85 9.21 6.70
C GLN A 44 8.95 8.75 5.55
N VAL A 45 9.51 8.53 4.36
CA VAL A 45 8.73 8.00 3.23
C VAL A 45 8.24 6.57 3.51
N SER A 46 9.03 5.74 4.20
CA SER A 46 8.57 4.41 4.64
C SER A 46 7.32 4.55 5.51
N GLN A 47 7.37 5.41 6.53
CA GLN A 47 6.24 5.64 7.44
C GLN A 47 5.00 6.13 6.69
N ASP A 48 5.16 7.07 5.77
CA ASP A 48 4.05 7.62 4.99
C ASP A 48 3.41 6.57 4.07
N LEU A 49 4.21 5.72 3.43
CA LEU A 49 3.72 4.65 2.54
C LEU A 49 2.95 3.59 3.33
N GLU A 50 3.54 2.98 4.36
CA GLU A 50 2.87 1.92 5.12
C GLU A 50 1.54 2.40 5.72
N ASN A 51 1.51 3.62 6.27
CA ASN A 51 0.26 4.18 6.79
C ASN A 51 -0.76 4.47 5.68
N THR A 52 -0.30 4.84 4.49
CA THR A 52 -1.18 4.98 3.31
C THR A 52 -1.75 3.62 2.90
N GLY A 53 -0.94 2.55 2.89
CA GLY A 53 -1.36 1.18 2.61
C GLY A 53 -2.47 0.71 3.57
N VAL A 54 -2.26 0.86 4.88
CA VAL A 54 -3.26 0.55 5.91
C VAL A 54 -4.60 1.23 5.62
N GLY A 55 -4.57 2.55 5.43
CA GLY A 55 -5.78 3.34 5.20
C GLY A 55 -6.46 3.01 3.87
N ALA A 56 -5.68 2.70 2.84
CA ALA A 56 -6.19 2.30 1.52
C ALA A 56 -6.96 0.97 1.58
N TYR A 57 -6.38 -0.05 2.21
CA TYR A 57 -7.04 -1.35 2.37
C TYR A 57 -8.33 -1.22 3.19
N LEU A 58 -8.29 -0.48 4.30
CA LEU A 58 -9.48 -0.25 5.13
C LEU A 58 -10.57 0.51 4.36
N GLY A 59 -10.19 1.50 3.55
CA GLY A 59 -11.14 2.27 2.73
C GLY A 59 -11.76 1.49 1.58
N ALA A 60 -11.03 0.52 1.02
CA ALA A 60 -11.56 -0.37 -0.02
C ALA A 60 -12.45 -1.48 0.55
N ALA A 61 -12.19 -1.95 1.77
CA ALA A 61 -12.83 -3.13 2.36
C ALA A 61 -14.37 -3.15 2.26
N PRO A 62 -15.11 -2.05 2.52
CA PRO A 62 -16.57 -2.04 2.41
C PRO A 62 -17.10 -2.27 0.99
N ALA A 63 -16.30 -2.01 -0.03
CA ALA A 63 -16.68 -2.12 -1.44
C ALA A 63 -16.25 -3.46 -2.09
N ILE A 64 -15.63 -4.35 -1.31
CA ILE A 64 -15.26 -5.71 -1.75
C ILE A 64 -16.49 -6.62 -1.69
N PHE A 65 -16.77 -7.30 -2.80
CA PHE A 65 -17.88 -8.22 -2.96
C PHE A 65 -17.57 -9.64 -2.45
N SER A 66 -16.41 -10.20 -2.82
CA SER A 66 -16.02 -11.56 -2.44
C SER A 66 -15.49 -11.61 -0.99
N PRO A 67 -16.06 -12.47 -0.12
CA PRO A 67 -15.50 -12.72 1.21
C PRO A 67 -14.05 -13.22 1.18
N GLU A 68 -13.68 -13.99 0.15
CA GLU A 68 -12.32 -14.50 -0.05
C GLU A 68 -11.36 -13.36 -0.39
N VAL A 69 -11.76 -12.45 -1.29
CA VAL A 69 -10.98 -11.25 -1.62
C VAL A 69 -10.87 -10.33 -0.40
N LEU A 70 -11.94 -10.19 0.38
CA LEU A 70 -11.95 -9.38 1.61
C LEU A 70 -10.98 -9.97 2.65
N ALA A 71 -11.00 -11.28 2.84
CA ALA A 71 -10.08 -11.96 3.75
C ALA A 71 -8.62 -11.82 3.31
N ALA A 72 -8.35 -11.92 2.01
CA ALA A 72 -7.03 -11.69 1.44
C ALA A 72 -6.53 -10.25 1.63
N ALA A 73 -7.36 -9.26 1.29
CA ALA A 73 -7.06 -7.84 1.50
C ALA A 73 -6.84 -7.53 2.98
N GLY A 74 -7.68 -8.07 3.87
CA GLY A 74 -7.51 -7.95 5.32
C GLY A 74 -6.21 -8.57 5.82
N SER A 75 -5.76 -9.68 5.23
CA SER A 75 -4.48 -10.29 5.59
C SER A 75 -3.30 -9.36 5.28
N ILE A 76 -3.31 -8.67 4.14
CA ILE A 76 -2.26 -7.70 3.78
C ILE A 76 -2.35 -6.49 4.71
N ALA A 77 -3.53 -5.89 4.86
CA ALA A 77 -3.75 -4.73 5.73
C ALA A 77 -3.26 -4.94 7.18
N LEU A 78 -3.39 -6.15 7.73
CA LEU A 78 -2.89 -6.49 9.06
C LEU A 78 -1.35 -6.55 9.14
N ILE A 79 -0.68 -6.87 8.04
CA ILE A 79 0.79 -6.81 7.93
C ILE A 79 1.24 -5.35 7.75
N GLU A 80 0.60 -4.58 6.88
CA GLU A 80 0.80 -3.13 6.73
C GLU A 80 0.70 -2.42 8.10
N GLY A 81 -0.33 -2.74 8.89
CA GLY A 81 -0.51 -2.16 10.23
C GLY A 81 0.62 -2.49 11.20
N ARG A 82 1.26 -3.64 11.05
CA ARG A 82 2.45 -4.00 11.84
C ARG A 82 3.68 -3.25 11.37
N HIS A 83 3.83 -3.05 10.06
CA HIS A 83 4.89 -2.23 9.47
C HIS A 83 4.80 -0.78 9.94
N ALA A 84 3.66 -0.14 9.70
CA ALA A 84 3.37 1.22 10.14
C ALA A 84 3.62 1.39 11.65
N GLY A 85 3.07 0.49 12.47
CA GLY A 85 3.27 0.52 13.92
C GLY A 85 4.74 0.42 14.32
N TRP A 86 5.49 -0.53 13.75
CA TRP A 86 6.92 -0.66 14.05
C TRP A 86 7.70 0.60 13.64
N LEU A 87 7.46 1.14 12.44
CA LEU A 87 8.11 2.37 11.98
C LEU A 87 7.83 3.52 12.94
N ASN A 88 6.58 3.72 13.36
CA ASN A 88 6.19 4.75 14.33
C ASN A 88 7.03 4.68 15.63
N THR A 89 7.34 3.47 16.12
CA THR A 89 8.16 3.30 17.34
C THR A 89 9.61 3.77 17.18
N LEU A 90 10.17 3.78 15.97
CA LEU A 90 11.58 4.15 15.74
C LEU A 90 11.84 5.66 15.87
N VAL A 91 10.80 6.49 15.76
CA VAL A 91 10.88 7.96 15.85
C VAL A 91 10.24 8.54 17.10
N ASN A 92 9.92 7.68 18.08
CA ASN A 92 9.20 8.09 19.29
C ASN A 92 7.86 8.79 18.95
N ALA A 93 7.27 8.45 17.79
CA ALA A 93 5.89 8.76 17.47
C ALA A 93 4.97 7.80 18.23
N ARG A 94 3.68 8.09 18.24
CA ARG A 94 2.72 7.17 18.87
C ARG A 94 2.54 5.95 17.96
N LEU A 95 2.40 4.76 18.58
CA LEU A 95 2.33 3.49 17.85
C LEU A 95 1.26 3.49 16.75
N THR A 96 0.13 4.16 16.99
CA THR A 96 -1.05 4.22 16.14
C THR A 96 -1.24 5.58 15.47
N GLU A 97 -0.14 6.27 15.17
CA GLU A 97 -0.15 7.48 14.35
C GLU A 97 -0.34 7.11 12.87
N ASN A 98 -1.33 7.72 12.19
CA ASN A 98 -1.70 7.43 10.81
C ASN A 98 -0.92 8.29 9.77
N ALA A 99 -1.29 8.19 8.49
CA ALA A 99 -0.66 8.93 7.38
C ALA A 99 -0.79 10.47 7.45
N TYR A 100 -1.59 11.00 8.38
CA TYR A 100 -1.76 12.43 8.62
C TYR A 100 -1.13 12.91 9.93
N GLY A 101 -0.39 12.04 10.64
CA GLY A 101 0.21 12.37 11.93
C GLY A 101 -0.81 12.37 13.08
N GLU A 102 -1.98 11.74 12.90
CA GLU A 102 -3.03 11.68 13.92
C GLU A 102 -2.92 10.36 14.68
N GLU A 103 -2.87 10.40 16.01
CA GLU A 103 -2.99 9.16 16.79
C GLU A 103 -4.43 8.71 16.92
N GLN A 104 -4.64 7.41 16.71
CA GLN A 104 -5.97 6.84 16.60
C GLN A 104 -6.14 5.60 17.48
N SER A 105 -7.35 5.45 18.03
CA SER A 105 -7.82 4.19 18.61
C SER A 105 -8.55 3.30 17.59
N PHE A 106 -8.95 3.89 16.46
CA PHE A 106 -9.56 3.23 15.31
C PHE A 106 -8.93 3.81 14.06
N GLU A 107 -8.43 2.95 13.19
CA GLU A 107 -7.75 3.38 11.97
C GLU A 107 -8.69 4.14 11.03
N ARG A 108 -8.12 5.11 10.30
CA ARG A 108 -8.84 5.94 9.33
C ARG A 108 -8.81 5.28 7.96
N ALA A 109 -10.01 4.97 7.47
CA ALA A 109 -10.20 4.64 6.07
C ALA A 109 -9.82 5.82 5.16
N LEU A 110 -9.02 5.56 4.12
CA LEU A 110 -8.71 6.53 3.07
C LEU A 110 -9.61 6.32 1.85
N THR A 111 -10.08 7.41 1.27
CA THR A 111 -10.75 7.39 -0.03
C THR A 111 -9.73 7.15 -1.15
N PRO A 112 -10.16 6.63 -2.33
CA PRO A 112 -9.28 6.50 -3.49
C PRO A 112 -8.59 7.81 -3.88
N ALA A 113 -9.26 8.95 -3.67
CA ALA A 113 -8.71 10.26 -3.99
C ALA A 113 -7.57 10.66 -3.02
N GLU A 114 -7.73 10.39 -1.73
CA GLU A 114 -6.69 10.63 -0.72
C GLU A 114 -5.47 9.75 -0.96
N VAL A 115 -5.68 8.45 -1.22
CA VAL A 115 -4.59 7.52 -1.55
C VAL A 115 -3.83 8.00 -2.80
N ARG A 116 -4.54 8.42 -3.85
CA ARG A 116 -3.90 9.00 -5.05
C ARG A 116 -3.13 10.29 -4.76
N ALA A 117 -3.59 11.10 -3.81
CA ALA A 117 -2.88 12.31 -3.42
C ALA A 117 -1.56 11.99 -2.69
N LEU A 118 -1.55 10.95 -1.85
CA LEU A 118 -0.39 10.50 -1.09
C LEU A 118 0.63 9.74 -1.95
N ALA A 119 0.17 8.77 -2.76
CA ALA A 119 1.04 7.92 -3.58
C ALA A 119 1.38 8.52 -4.96
N GLY A 120 0.50 9.37 -5.51
CA GLY A 120 0.62 9.93 -6.86
C GLY A 120 1.95 10.63 -7.17
N PRO A 121 2.54 11.41 -6.25
CA PRO A 121 3.84 12.06 -6.50
C PRO A 121 4.99 11.09 -6.87
N PHE A 122 4.87 9.82 -6.51
CA PHE A 122 5.87 8.77 -6.79
C PHE A 122 5.58 7.99 -8.08
N ILE A 123 4.40 8.12 -8.67
CA ILE A 123 4.01 7.39 -9.87
C ILE A 123 4.25 8.27 -11.10
N ALA A 124 5.23 7.90 -11.92
CA ALA A 124 5.54 8.62 -13.17
C ALA A 124 4.58 8.23 -14.31
N ASN A 125 4.25 6.93 -14.40
CA ASN A 125 3.34 6.42 -15.42
C ASN A 125 2.72 5.10 -14.95
N LEU A 126 1.42 4.94 -15.16
CA LEU A 126 0.69 3.70 -14.84
C LEU A 126 1.07 2.52 -15.74
N ASN A 127 1.72 2.77 -16.88
CA ASN A 127 2.16 1.78 -17.86
C ASN A 127 1.00 0.99 -18.51
N GLY A 128 -0.17 1.63 -18.64
CA GLY A 128 -1.38 1.02 -19.21
C GLY A 128 -2.03 -0.04 -18.32
N GLY A 129 -2.67 -1.02 -18.95
CA GLY A 129 -3.40 -2.10 -18.27
C GLY A 129 -4.84 -1.76 -17.87
N PRO A 130 -5.49 -2.65 -17.10
CA PRO A 130 -6.82 -2.40 -16.54
C PRO A 130 -6.90 -1.10 -15.75
N PRO A 131 -8.08 -0.45 -15.69
CA PRO A 131 -8.30 0.73 -14.87
C PRO A 131 -7.96 0.48 -13.40
N VAL A 132 -7.44 1.53 -12.74
CA VAL A 132 -7.17 1.56 -11.30
C VAL A 132 -8.22 2.38 -10.55
N ASP A 133 -9.31 2.73 -11.20
CA ASP A 133 -10.45 3.36 -10.55
C ASP A 133 -11.49 2.29 -10.21
N TYR A 134 -11.79 2.18 -8.93
CA TYR A 134 -12.87 1.34 -8.41
C TYR A 134 -13.97 2.20 -7.80
N ASP A 135 -15.18 1.65 -7.69
CA ASP A 135 -16.30 2.32 -7.03
C ASP A 135 -16.22 2.05 -5.52
N PRO A 136 -16.02 3.08 -4.68
CA PRO A 136 -15.92 2.89 -3.23
C PRO A 136 -17.29 2.70 -2.55
N ASN A 137 -18.40 2.77 -3.29
CA ASN A 137 -19.73 2.58 -2.73
C ASN A 137 -20.02 1.09 -2.50
N PRO A 138 -20.28 0.64 -1.25
CA PRO A 138 -20.62 -0.74 -0.94
C PRO A 138 -21.82 -1.29 -1.71
N LEU A 139 -22.76 -0.43 -2.09
CA LEU A 139 -23.95 -0.82 -2.86
C LEU A 139 -23.62 -1.23 -4.30
N ASN A 140 -22.44 -0.87 -4.79
CA ASN A 140 -21.94 -1.18 -6.13
C ASN A 140 -20.86 -2.28 -6.11
N ALA A 141 -20.66 -2.94 -4.96
CA ALA A 141 -19.75 -4.07 -4.82
C ALA A 141 -20.11 -5.17 -5.84
N SER A 142 -19.12 -5.60 -6.62
CA SER A 142 -19.29 -6.65 -7.63
C SER A 142 -17.95 -7.34 -7.92
N PRO A 143 -17.93 -8.52 -8.55
CA PRO A 143 -16.68 -9.17 -8.95
C PRO A 143 -15.79 -8.31 -9.86
N ALA A 144 -16.40 -7.43 -10.69
CA ALA A 144 -15.63 -6.49 -11.50
C ALA A 144 -14.99 -5.38 -10.65
N ASN A 145 -15.70 -4.92 -9.61
CA ASN A 145 -15.16 -3.96 -8.66
C ASN A 145 -14.02 -4.57 -7.84
N ASP A 146 -14.10 -5.85 -7.47
CA ASP A 146 -13.02 -6.56 -6.77
C ASP A 146 -11.74 -6.58 -7.62
N ILE A 147 -11.85 -6.86 -8.93
CA ILE A 147 -10.70 -6.81 -9.84
C ILE A 147 -10.10 -5.40 -9.91
N ALA A 148 -10.93 -4.36 -9.90
CA ALA A 148 -10.47 -2.97 -9.89
C ALA A 148 -9.78 -2.60 -8.56
N ILE A 149 -10.36 -3.01 -7.41
CA ILE A 149 -9.78 -2.84 -6.07
C ILE A 149 -8.42 -3.55 -5.97
N LEU A 150 -8.33 -4.80 -6.41
CA LEU A 150 -7.08 -5.56 -6.38
C LEU A 150 -6.01 -4.95 -7.30
N ASN A 151 -6.40 -4.43 -8.47
CA ASN A 151 -5.47 -3.72 -9.34
C ASN A 151 -5.03 -2.37 -8.77
N PHE A 152 -5.90 -1.68 -8.02
CA PHE A 152 -5.54 -0.47 -7.30
C PHE A 152 -4.55 -0.77 -6.18
N ALA A 153 -4.82 -1.78 -5.34
CA ALA A 153 -3.90 -2.26 -4.31
C ALA A 153 -2.55 -2.67 -4.92
N LEU A 154 -2.56 -3.42 -6.03
CA LEU A 154 -1.33 -3.83 -6.72
C LEU A 154 -0.46 -2.64 -7.17
N VAL A 155 -1.03 -1.45 -7.43
CA VAL A 155 -0.22 -0.25 -7.71
C VAL A 155 0.59 0.18 -6.50
N LEU A 156 -0.05 0.18 -5.32
CA LEU A 156 0.58 0.56 -4.06
C LEU A 156 1.66 -0.44 -3.69
N GLU A 157 1.36 -1.74 -3.76
CA GLU A 157 2.35 -2.78 -3.49
C GLU A 157 3.55 -2.72 -4.45
N TYR A 158 3.32 -2.42 -5.73
CA TYR A 158 4.43 -2.21 -6.67
C TYR A 158 5.28 -0.98 -6.32
N LEU A 159 4.65 0.09 -5.81
CA LEU A 159 5.32 1.31 -5.38
C LEU A 159 6.19 1.03 -4.15
N GLU A 160 5.61 0.42 -3.12
CA GLU A 160 6.29 0.06 -1.87
C GLU A 160 7.43 -0.94 -2.13
N ALA A 161 7.17 -2.01 -2.89
CA ALA A 161 8.20 -2.96 -3.26
C ALA A 161 9.36 -2.30 -4.01
N GLU A 162 9.11 -1.42 -4.98
CA GLU A 162 10.18 -0.70 -5.68
C GLU A 162 10.93 0.24 -4.73
N PHE A 163 10.21 0.97 -3.87
CA PHE A 163 10.79 1.88 -2.90
C PHE A 163 11.76 1.16 -1.95
N TYR A 164 11.35 0.05 -1.34
CA TYR A 164 12.24 -0.71 -0.46
C TYR A 164 13.39 -1.39 -1.22
N ASN A 165 13.14 -1.91 -2.43
CA ASN A 165 14.19 -2.51 -3.24
C ASN A 165 15.30 -1.53 -3.61
N LEU A 166 14.99 -0.24 -3.77
CA LEU A 166 15.97 0.80 -4.03
C LEU A 166 16.70 1.27 -2.76
N ASN A 167 16.01 1.38 -1.62
CA ASN A 167 16.54 2.07 -0.46
C ASN A 167 17.16 1.15 0.62
N VAL A 168 16.64 -0.08 0.78
CA VAL A 168 17.17 -1.02 1.78
C VAL A 168 18.66 -1.33 1.57
N PRO A 169 19.15 -1.58 0.33
CA PRO A 169 20.57 -1.79 0.09
C PRO A 169 21.47 -0.59 0.44
N GLU A 170 20.94 0.62 0.48
CA GLU A 170 21.67 1.85 0.79
C GLU A 170 21.69 2.14 2.29
N PHE A 171 20.62 1.80 3.01
CA PHE A 171 20.35 2.35 4.35
C PHE A 171 20.18 1.30 5.45
N ALA A 172 19.95 0.04 5.11
CA ALA A 172 19.68 -1.02 6.08
C ALA A 172 20.36 -2.33 5.65
N ARG A 173 21.66 -2.44 5.94
CA ARG A 173 22.46 -3.67 5.76
C ARG A 173 22.65 -4.42 7.07
#